data_AF-A0A743SNL0-F1
#
_entry.id   AF-A0A743SNL0-F1
#
_cell.length_a   1.000
_cell.length_b   1.000
_cell.length_c   1.000
_cell.angle_alpha   90.00
_cell.angle_beta   90.00
_cell.angle_gamma   90.00
#
_symmetry.space_group_name_H-M   'P 1'
#
loop_
_entity.id
_entity.type
_entity.pdbx_description
1 polymer ?
#
loop_
_entity_poly.entity_id
_entity_poly.type
_entity_poly.pdbx_seq_one_letter_code
_entity_poly.pdbx_strand_id
1 'polypeptide(L)'
;MKNNISFRAEIIEKGNTDFIFLYACDGGVNDLIHTQPMTPECESELDRLMHQLPRDAYNAVCLAMVKRMDLLDAMIDAMTRIAKEHKRNRN
;
A
#
# COMPACT_ATOMS: atom_id res chain seq x y z
N MET A 1 9.78 -22.29 -21.65
CA MET A 1 8.84 -21.15 -21.59
C MET A 1 9.26 -20.26 -20.43
N LYS A 2 9.57 -18.98 -20.68
CA LYS A 2 9.72 -18.01 -19.59
C LYS A 2 8.29 -17.57 -19.23
N ASN A 3 7.75 -18.08 -18.13
CA ASN A 3 6.51 -17.53 -17.58
C ASN A 3 6.84 -16.10 -17.15
N ASN A 4 6.22 -15.13 -17.81
CA ASN A 4 6.48 -13.72 -17.58
C ASN A 4 5.62 -13.25 -16.40
N ILE A 5 5.81 -13.91 -15.25
CA ILE A 5 5.07 -13.62 -14.03
C ILE A 5 5.51 -12.23 -13.58
N SER A 6 4.54 -11.31 -13.55
CA SER A 6 4.70 -10.00 -12.96
C SER A 6 4.00 -9.96 -11.60
N PHE A 7 4.26 -8.92 -10.81
CA PHE A 7 3.68 -8.78 -9.48
C PHE A 7 3.02 -7.42 -9.33
N ARG A 8 1.89 -7.40 -8.64
CA ARG A 8 1.14 -6.19 -8.30
C ARG A 8 0.80 -6.23 -6.82
N ALA A 9 1.04 -5.11 -6.13
CA ALA A 9 0.57 -4.95 -4.76
C ALA A 9 -0.35 -3.74 -4.66
N GLU A 10 -1.33 -3.85 -3.77
CA GLU A 10 -2.33 -2.80 -3.48
C GLU A 10 -2.56 -2.73 -1.98
N ILE A 11 -2.72 -1.51 -1.48
CA ILE A 11 -3.18 -1.27 -0.12
C ILE A 11 -4.64 -0.83 -0.21
N ILE A 12 -5.53 -1.57 0.43
CA ILE A 12 -6.97 -1.32 0.47
C ILE A 12 -7.38 -1.07 1.91
N GLU A 13 -7.99 0.09 2.14
CA GLU A 13 -8.60 0.44 3.42
C GLU A 13 -9.92 -0.32 3.59
N LYS A 14 -10.05 -1.07 4.70
CA LYS A 14 -11.30 -1.73 5.11
C LYS A 14 -11.61 -1.37 6.55
N GLY A 15 -12.59 -0.49 6.73
CA GLY A 15 -12.90 0.06 8.05
C GLY A 15 -11.76 0.95 8.53
N ASN A 16 -11.19 0.65 9.70
CA ASN A 16 -10.07 1.40 10.27
C ASN A 16 -8.71 0.70 10.06
N THR A 17 -8.63 -0.23 9.11
CA THR A 17 -7.45 -1.05 8.91
C THR A 17 -7.11 -1.12 7.43
N ASP A 18 -5.87 -0.76 7.12
CA ASP A 18 -5.29 -0.96 5.79
C ASP A 18 -4.86 -2.43 5.64
N PHE A 19 -5.15 -3.01 4.48
CA PHE A 19 -4.71 -4.35 4.12
C PHE A 19 -3.85 -4.28 2.89
N ILE A 20 -2.71 -4.96 2.91
CA ILE A 20 -1.92 -5.18 1.70
C ILE A 20 -2.38 -6.46 1.02
N PHE A 21 -2.54 -6.38 -0.29
CA PHE A 21 -2.82 -7.48 -1.19
C PHE A 21 -1.68 -7.58 -2.19
N LEU A 22 -1.12 -8.77 -2.36
CA LEU A 22 -0.08 -9.06 -3.34
C LEU A 22 -0.59 -10.11 -4.32
N TYR A 23 -0.50 -9.79 -5.60
CA TYR A 23 -0.94 -10.62 -6.71
C TYR A 23 0.25 -11.06 -7.56
N ALA A 24 0.24 -12.33 -7.95
CA ALA A 24 1.00 -12.82 -9.09
C ALA A 24 0.16 -12.62 -10.36
N CYS A 25 0.77 -12.07 -11.40
CA CYS A 25 0.11 -11.72 -12.64
C CYS A 25 0.73 -12.54 -13.76
N ASP A 26 0.02 -13.57 -14.22
CA ASP A 26 0.44 -14.44 -15.33
C ASP A 26 -0.63 -14.48 -16.42
N GLY A 27 -0.25 -14.18 -17.67
CA GLY A 27 -1.15 -14.25 -18.82
C GLY A 27 -2.44 -13.40 -18.73
N GLY A 28 -2.48 -12.36 -17.89
CA GLY A 28 -3.66 -11.52 -17.67
C GLY A 28 -4.57 -11.99 -16.51
N VAL A 29 -4.20 -13.07 -15.82
CA VAL A 29 -4.86 -13.52 -14.59
C VAL A 29 -4.09 -12.96 -13.38
N ASN A 30 -4.83 -12.40 -12.42
CA ASN A 30 -4.29 -11.92 -11.15
C ASN A 30 -4.63 -12.92 -10.06
N ASP A 31 -3.65 -13.70 -9.63
CA ASP A 31 -3.79 -14.64 -8.53
C ASP A 31 -3.37 -13.97 -7.23
N LEU A 32 -4.28 -13.90 -6.26
CA LEU A 32 -3.95 -13.39 -4.93
C LEU A 32 -3.03 -14.40 -4.23
N ILE A 33 -1.77 -14.00 -4.02
CA ILE A 33 -0.76 -14.86 -3.39
C ILE A 33 -0.50 -14.50 -1.93
N HIS A 34 -0.84 -13.28 -1.51
CA HIS A 34 -0.74 -12.89 -0.10
C HIS A 34 -1.71 -11.77 0.25
N THR A 35 -2.25 -11.81 1.46
CA THR A 35 -2.96 -10.68 2.07
C THR A 35 -2.70 -10.64 3.56
N GLN A 36 -2.53 -9.43 4.09
CA GLN A 36 -2.42 -9.22 5.53
C GLN A 36 -2.84 -7.81 5.93
N PRO A 37 -3.29 -7.62 7.17
CA PRO A 37 -3.48 -6.28 7.72
C PRO A 37 -2.12 -5.56 7.90
N MET A 38 -2.14 -4.24 7.79
CA MET A 38 -1.03 -3.34 8.06
C MET A 38 -1.18 -2.73 9.46
N THR A 39 -1.23 -3.58 10.48
CA THR A 39 -1.23 -3.15 11.89
C THR A 39 0.16 -3.36 12.49
N PRO A 40 0.51 -2.66 13.59
CA PRO A 40 1.81 -2.81 14.25
C PRO A 40 2.15 -4.26 14.63
N GLU A 41 1.15 -5.05 15.01
CA GLU A 41 1.33 -6.45 15.40
C GLU A 41 1.75 -7.34 14.22
N CYS A 42 1.37 -6.95 12.99
CA CYS A 42 1.66 -7.66 11.75
C CYS A 42 2.89 -7.11 11.00
N GLU A 43 3.58 -6.10 11.53
CA GLU A 43 4.80 -5.55 10.91
C GLU A 43 5.91 -6.60 10.82
N SER A 44 6.10 -7.38 11.88
CA SER A 44 7.11 -8.45 11.89
C SER A 44 6.81 -9.57 10.87
N GLU A 45 5.53 -9.85 10.63
CA GLU A 45 5.08 -10.82 9.63
C GLU A 45 5.28 -10.27 8.21
N LEU A 46 5.01 -8.97 8.01
CA LEU A 46 5.27 -8.30 6.74
C LEU A 46 6.75 -8.29 6.40
N ASP A 47 7.60 -7.96 7.37
CA ASP A 47 9.04 -7.92 7.18
C ASP A 47 9.57 -9.32 6.83
N ARG A 48 9.11 -10.35 7.55
CA ARG A 48 9.46 -11.74 7.24
C ARG A 48 9.02 -12.16 5.84
N LEU A 49 7.81 -11.79 5.42
CA LEU A 49 7.31 -12.04 4.07
C LEU A 49 8.22 -11.36 3.05
N MET A 50 8.50 -10.07 3.24
CA MET A 50 9.31 -9.25 2.33
C MET A 50 10.70 -9.85 2.07
N HIS A 51 11.32 -10.45 3.07
CA HIS A 51 12.60 -11.16 2.93
C HIS A 51 12.53 -12.45 2.10
N GLN A 52 11.34 -13.05 1.96
CA GLN A 52 11.13 -14.28 1.20
C GLN A 52 10.61 -14.04 -0.22
N LEU A 53 10.18 -12.81 -0.52
CA LEU A 53 9.64 -12.46 -1.83
C LEU A 53 10.73 -12.40 -2.92
N PRO A 54 10.40 -12.80 -4.16
CA PRO A 54 11.19 -12.41 -5.31
C PRO A 54 11.32 -10.88 -5.37
N ARG A 55 12.44 -10.37 -5.89
CA ARG A 55 12.74 -8.93 -5.95
C ARG A 55 11.60 -8.10 -6.57
N ASP A 56 10.96 -8.60 -7.62
CA ASP A 56 9.88 -7.87 -8.30
C ASP A 56 8.60 -7.78 -7.44
N ALA A 57 8.30 -8.82 -6.67
CA ALA A 57 7.20 -8.82 -5.72
C ALA A 57 7.48 -7.88 -4.54
N TYR A 58 8.70 -7.90 -4.00
CA TYR A 58 9.16 -6.96 -2.98
C TYR A 58 9.00 -5.51 -3.47
N ASN A 59 9.47 -5.20 -4.69
CA ASN A 59 9.36 -3.87 -5.26
C ASN A 59 7.90 -3.44 -5.43
N ALA A 60 7.01 -4.35 -5.84
CA ALA A 60 5.59 -4.06 -5.94
C ALA A 60 4.99 -3.65 -4.58
N VAL A 61 5.33 -4.37 -3.52
CA VAL A 61 4.92 -4.05 -2.14
C VAL A 61 5.45 -2.68 -1.70
N CYS A 62 6.75 -2.41 -1.87
CA CYS A 62 7.33 -1.12 -1.52
C CYS A 62 6.67 0.04 -2.28
N LEU A 63 6.40 -0.13 -3.58
CA LEU A 63 5.72 0.88 -4.39
C LEU A 63 4.29 1.15 -3.89
N ALA A 64 3.57 0.12 -3.45
CA ALA A 64 2.25 0.29 -2.86
C ALA A 64 2.30 1.08 -1.55
N MET A 65 3.29 0.79 -0.69
CA MET A 65 3.52 1.52 0.56
C MET A 65 3.87 2.99 0.33
N VAL A 66 4.79 3.28 -0.58
CA VAL A 66 5.17 4.67 -0.92
C VAL A 66 3.96 5.44 -1.42
N LYS A 67 3.17 4.87 -2.34
CA LYS A 67 1.94 5.51 -2.84
C LYS A 67 0.93 5.82 -1.73
N ARG A 68 0.83 4.95 -0.72
CA ARG A 68 -0.05 5.18 0.44
C ARG A 68 0.46 6.33 1.29
N MET A 69 1.76 6.42 1.52
CA MET A 69 2.38 7.54 2.25
C MET A 69 2.17 8.87 1.51
N ASP A 70 2.43 8.91 0.19
CA ASP A 70 2.21 10.11 -0.63
C ASP A 70 0.75 10.61 -0.54
N LEU A 71 -0.21 9.68 -0.51
CA LEU A 71 -1.63 10.00 -0.36
C LEU A 71 -1.94 10.59 1.03
N LEU A 72 -1.35 10.02 2.09
CA LEU A 72 -1.52 10.52 3.45
C LEU A 72 -0.95 11.94 3.60
N ASP A 73 0.23 12.20 3.06
CA ASP A 73 0.85 13.52 3.06
C ASP A 73 -0.02 14.54 2.32
N ALA A 74 -0.53 14.18 1.15
CA ALA A 74 -1.44 15.04 0.39
C ALA A 74 -2.74 15.37 1.16
N MET A 75 -3.28 14.41 1.91
CA MET A 75 -4.46 14.63 2.76
C MET A 75 -4.15 15.58 3.92
N ILE A 76 -3.02 15.38 4.62
CA ILE A 76 -2.58 16.26 5.71
C ILE A 76 -2.41 17.70 5.22
N ASP A 77 -1.82 17.88 4.04
CA ASP A 77 -1.64 19.18 3.41
C ASP A 77 -2.97 19.85 3.06
N ALA A 78 -3.94 19.08 2.54
CA ALA A 78 -5.27 19.59 2.22
C ALA A 78 -6.01 20.04 3.49
N MET A 79 -6.00 19.21 4.55
CA MET A 79 -6.61 19.56 5.83
C MET A 79 -5.97 20.81 6.45
N THR A 80 -4.63 20.92 6.37
CA THR A 80 -3.89 22.08 6.88
C THR A 80 -4.28 23.36 6.13
N ARG A 81 -4.49 23.28 4.81
CA ARG A 81 -4.98 24.42 4.01
C ARG A 81 -6.39 24.83 4.42
N ILE A 82 -7.31 23.88 4.51
CA ILE A 82 -8.70 24.13 4.92
C ILE A 82 -8.75 24.76 6.33
N ALA A 83 -7.96 24.27 7.27
CA ALA A 83 -7.91 24.82 8.63
C ALA A 83 -7.43 26.27 8.65
N LYS A 84 -6.41 26.62 7.83
CA LYS A 84 -5.92 28.00 7.69
C LYS A 84 -6.98 28.92 7.09
N GLU A 85 -7.70 28.47 6.07
CA GLU A 85 -8.79 29.23 5.45
C GLU A 85 -9.94 29.47 6.43
N HIS A 86 -10.34 28.44 7.18
CA HIS A 86 -11.36 28.56 8.22
C HIS A 86 -10.98 29.56 9.32
N LYS A 87 -9.70 29.57 9.73
CA LYS A 87 -9.19 30.55 10.70
C LYS A 87 -9.22 31.96 10.12
N ARG A 88 -8.86 32.13 8.84
CA ARG A 88 -8.88 33.43 8.15
C ARG A 88 -10.30 33.97 7.99
N ASN A 89 -11.28 33.12 7.72
CA ASN A 89 -12.68 33.52 7.50
C ASN A 89 -13.45 33.82 8.80
N ARG A 90 -12.90 33.48 9.98
CA ARG A 90 -13.48 33.78 11.30
C ARG A 90 -12.93 35.06 11.94
N ASN A 91 -11.92 35.68 11.32
CA ASN A 91 -11.34 36.97 11.71
C ASN A 91 -11.78 38.06 10.73
#